data_AF-A0A953A036-F1
#
_entry.id   AF-A0A953A036-F1
#
_cell.length_a   1.000
_cell.length_b   1.000
_cell.length_c   1.000
_cell.angle_alpha   90.00
_cell.angle_beta   90.00
_cell.angle_gamma   90.00
#
_symmetry.space_group_name_H-M   'P 1'
#
loop_
_entity.id
_entity.type
_entity.pdbx_description
1 polymer ?
#
loop_
_entity_poly.entity_id
_entity_poly.type
_entity_poly.pdbx_seq_one_letter_code
_entity_poly.pdbx_strand_id
1 'polypeptide(L)'
;MKENANSRNLIIVIAIIVAIGIAGYFYASRDRSSDTLLTSESASESASVDTDLLAALRALKKLKLDGGIFTDPAWATLKDFGKVLAPQPAGRANPFSAISAADSAFSGASTTSSR
;
A
#
# COMPACT_ATOMS: atom_id res chain seq x y z
N MET A 1 25.48 -56.45 49.19
CA MET A 1 26.09 -55.63 48.13
C MET A 1 26.55 -54.33 48.77
N LYS A 2 27.86 -54.07 48.79
CA LYS A 2 28.43 -52.86 49.42
C LYS A 2 28.13 -51.68 48.51
N GLU A 3 27.17 -50.86 48.92
CA GLU A 3 26.93 -49.58 48.27
C GLU A 3 28.06 -48.64 48.66
N ASN A 4 28.88 -48.28 47.68
CA ASN A 4 29.93 -47.27 47.81
C ASN A 4 29.27 -45.88 47.79
N ALA A 5 29.46 -45.07 48.83
CA ALA A 5 28.89 -43.72 48.94
C ALA A 5 29.17 -42.85 47.70
N ASN A 6 30.26 -43.14 46.97
CA ASN A 6 30.61 -42.48 45.72
C ASN A 6 29.63 -42.79 44.57
N SER A 7 29.07 -44.00 44.49
CA SER A 7 28.04 -44.34 43.49
C SER A 7 26.69 -43.71 43.84
N ARG A 8 26.33 -43.66 45.13
CA ARG A 8 25.13 -42.92 45.59
C ARG A 8 25.23 -41.43 45.24
N ASN A 9 26.36 -40.81 45.52
CA ASN A 9 26.61 -39.41 45.19
C ASN A 9 26.63 -39.18 43.67
N LEU A 10 27.21 -40.11 42.89
CA LEU A 10 27.18 -40.06 41.43
C LEU A 10 25.74 -40.14 40.87
N ILE A 11 24.91 -41.03 41.42
CA ILE A 11 23.49 -41.15 41.04
C ILE A 11 22.73 -39.86 41.37
N ILE A 12 22.99 -39.23 42.52
CA ILE A 12 22.38 -37.96 42.91
C ILE A 12 22.80 -36.84 41.95
N VAL A 13 24.09 -36.75 41.58
CA VAL A 13 24.59 -35.74 40.64
C VAL A 13 23.96 -35.92 39.26
N ILE A 14 23.85 -37.16 38.77
CA ILE A 14 23.20 -37.45 37.48
C ILE A 14 21.71 -37.06 37.53
N ALA A 15 21.01 -37.36 38.62
CA ALA A 15 19.60 -37.01 38.79
C ALA A 15 19.38 -35.48 38.77
N ILE A 16 20.28 -34.71 39.38
CA ILE A 16 20.23 -33.24 39.37
C ILE A 16 20.45 -32.70 37.96
N ILE A 17 21.42 -33.23 37.21
CA ILE A 17 21.70 -32.82 35.83
C ILE A 17 20.49 -33.09 34.93
N VAL A 18 19.85 -34.25 35.08
CA VAL A 18 18.65 -34.61 34.33
C VAL A 18 17.49 -33.68 34.70
N ALA A 19 17.28 -33.39 35.98
CA ALA A 19 16.22 -32.48 36.43
C ALA A 19 16.40 -31.05 35.88
N ILE A 20 17.64 -30.54 35.85
CA ILE A 20 17.96 -29.23 35.27
C ILE A 20 17.75 -29.25 33.75
N GLY A 21 18.13 -30.32 33.06
CA GLY A 21 17.92 -30.48 31.62
C GLY A 21 16.44 -30.48 31.24
N ILE A 22 15.61 -31.20 32.01
CA ILE A 22 14.15 -31.23 31.81
C ILE A 22 13.53 -29.86 32.12
N ALA A 23 13.92 -29.21 33.22
CA ALA A 23 13.44 -27.88 33.57
C ALA A 23 13.82 -26.82 32.52
N GLY A 24 15.04 -26.88 31.98
CA GLY A 24 15.50 -26.02 30.90
C GLY A 24 14.74 -26.26 29.59
N TYR A 25 14.49 -27.51 29.24
CA TYR A 25 13.70 -27.87 28.06
C TYR A 25 12.25 -27.38 28.16
N PHE A 26 11.61 -27.56 29.32
CA PHE A 26 10.26 -27.04 29.57
C PHE A 26 10.21 -25.51 29.63
N TYR A 27 11.26 -24.85 30.14
CA TYR A 27 11.34 -23.40 30.15
C TYR A 27 11.55 -22.81 28.75
N ALA A 28 12.35 -23.48 27.90
CA ALA A 28 12.60 -23.06 26.52
C ALA A 28 11.44 -23.39 25.57
N SER A 29 10.71 -24.49 25.81
CA SER A 29 9.55 -24.92 25.02
C SER A 29 8.24 -24.30 25.48
N ARG A 30 8.26 -23.45 26.51
CA ARG A 30 7.11 -22.61 26.85
C ARG A 30 6.94 -21.57 25.75
N ASP A 31 5.88 -21.70 24.97
CA ASP A 31 5.40 -20.60 24.13
C ASP A 31 5.31 -19.36 25.01
N ARG A 32 6.13 -18.36 24.71
CA ARG A 32 5.98 -17.01 25.24
C ARG A 32 4.79 -16.36 24.54
N SER A 33 3.62 -16.95 24.71
CA SER A 33 2.36 -16.24 24.52
C SER A 33 2.27 -15.30 25.71
N SER A 34 2.98 -14.17 25.59
CA SER A 34 2.71 -13.00 26.41
C SER A 34 1.22 -12.76 26.30
N ASP A 35 0.53 -13.03 27.41
CA ASP A 35 -0.83 -12.68 27.74
C ASP A 35 -1.00 -11.18 27.48
N THR A 36 -1.17 -10.82 26.21
CA THR A 36 -1.38 -9.46 25.76
C THR A 36 -2.88 -9.34 25.68
N LEU A 37 -3.43 -9.11 26.87
CA LEU A 37 -4.81 -8.74 27.16
C LEU A 37 -5.11 -7.33 26.60
N LEU A 38 -4.82 -7.14 25.32
CA LEU A 38 -5.23 -5.99 24.53
C LEU A 38 -6.08 -6.54 23.41
N THR A 39 -7.36 -6.72 23.72
CA THR A 39 -8.40 -6.72 22.70
C THR A 39 -8.33 -5.38 21.99
N SER A 40 -7.74 -5.36 20.79
CA SER A 40 -7.96 -4.28 19.85
C SER A 40 -9.29 -4.57 19.20
N GLU A 41 -10.35 -3.91 19.66
CA GLU A 41 -11.56 -3.85 18.86
C GLU A 41 -11.22 -3.27 17.49
N SER A 42 -11.56 -4.03 16.45
CA SER A 42 -11.59 -3.65 15.04
C SER A 42 -10.26 -3.20 14.40
N ALA A 43 -9.49 -4.19 13.95
CA ALA A 43 -8.61 -4.05 12.78
C ALA A 43 -8.67 -5.30 11.89
N SER A 44 -9.87 -5.85 11.65
CA SER A 44 -10.04 -6.90 10.63
C SER A 44 -9.92 -6.38 9.19
N GLU A 45 -9.88 -5.05 8.98
CA GLU A 45 -9.73 -4.43 7.65
C GLU A 45 -8.30 -3.96 7.36
N SER A 46 -7.40 -3.93 8.35
CA SER A 46 -6.04 -3.40 8.18
C SER A 46 -5.04 -4.44 7.67
N ALA A 47 -5.27 -5.72 8.00
CA ALA A 47 -4.37 -6.81 7.60
C ALA A 47 -4.36 -7.06 6.08
N SER A 48 -5.47 -6.79 5.38
CA SER A 48 -5.56 -6.92 3.92
C SER A 48 -4.87 -5.76 3.19
N VAL A 49 -5.03 -4.53 3.68
CA VAL A 49 -4.44 -3.31 3.09
C VAL A 49 -2.91 -3.40 3.04
N ASP A 50 -2.27 -3.90 4.10
CA ASP A 50 -0.82 -4.06 4.15
C ASP A 50 -0.31 -5.10 3.14
N THR A 51 -1.07 -6.17 2.91
CA THR A 51 -0.71 -7.20 1.92
C THR A 51 -0.90 -6.72 0.49
N ASP A 52 -1.96 -5.97 0.20
CA ASP A 52 -2.24 -5.42 -1.13
C ASP A 52 -1.24 -4.34 -1.52
N LEU A 53 -0.88 -3.46 -0.57
CA LEU A 53 0.18 -2.46 -0.77
C LEU A 53 1.53 -3.12 -1.04
N LEU A 54 1.88 -4.18 -0.30
CA LEU A 54 3.12 -4.91 -0.52
C LEU A 54 3.12 -5.67 -1.85
N ALA A 55 1.96 -6.19 -2.28
CA ALA A 55 1.79 -6.81 -3.59
C ALA A 55 1.96 -5.79 -4.72
N ALA A 56 1.35 -4.60 -4.61
CA ALA A 56 1.49 -3.51 -5.56
C ALA A 56 2.95 -3.01 -5.65
N LEU A 57 3.63 -2.85 -4.51
CA LEU A 57 5.06 -2.49 -4.45
C LEU A 57 5.95 -3.54 -5.13
N ARG A 58 5.67 -4.83 -4.93
CA ARG A 58 6.39 -5.91 -5.63
C ARG A 58 6.13 -5.90 -7.13
N ALA A 59 4.92 -5.57 -7.56
CA ALA A 59 4.58 -5.43 -8.98
C ALA A 59 5.31 -4.23 -9.61
N LEU A 60 5.28 -3.07 -8.96
CA LEU A 60 6.00 -1.86 -9.40
C LEU A 60 7.52 -2.08 -9.44
N LYS A 61 8.10 -2.76 -8.44
CA LYS A 61 9.54 -3.07 -8.44
C LYS A 61 9.97 -3.99 -9.59
N LYS A 62 9.07 -4.83 -10.09
CA LYS A 62 9.30 -5.70 -11.25
C LYS A 62 9.03 -5.00 -12.58
N LEU A 63 8.25 -3.92 -12.56
CA LEU A 63 7.94 -3.14 -13.75
C LEU A 63 9.21 -2.44 -14.23
N LYS A 64 9.81 -2.96 -15.29
CA LYS A 64 10.82 -2.25 -16.07
C LYS A 64 10.12 -1.58 -17.22
N LEU A 65 10.11 -0.25 -17.20
CA LEU A 65 9.69 0.57 -18.33
C LEU A 65 10.83 0.56 -19.34
N ASP A 66 10.63 -0.12 -20.46
CA ASP A 66 11.55 -0.08 -21.59
C ASP A 66 11.35 1.22 -22.37
N GLY A 67 12.36 2.09 -22.33
CA GLY A 67 12.38 3.35 -23.07
C GLY A 67 12.80 3.20 -24.53
N GLY A 68 13.09 1.98 -25.00
CA GLY A 68 13.58 1.72 -26.35
C GLY A 68 12.69 2.25 -27.45
N ILE A 69 11.37 2.32 -27.23
CA ILE A 69 10.41 2.89 -28.18
C ILE A 69 10.74 4.35 -28.56
N PHE A 70 11.29 5.13 -27.64
CA PHE A 70 11.68 6.53 -27.89
C PHE A 70 12.96 6.66 -28.72
N THR A 71 13.71 5.57 -28.91
CA THR A 71 14.94 5.51 -29.72
C THR A 71 14.69 4.98 -31.13
N ASP A 72 13.49 4.46 -31.41
CA ASP A 72 13.11 3.97 -32.73
C ASP A 72 13.05 5.15 -33.74
N PRO A 73 13.74 5.07 -34.89
CA PRO A 73 13.62 6.06 -35.96
C PRO A 73 12.16 6.34 -36.37
N ALA A 74 11.26 5.36 -36.31
CA ALA A 74 9.84 5.53 -36.57
C ALA A 74 9.18 6.46 -35.54
N TRP A 75 9.57 6.40 -34.27
CA TRP A 75 9.10 7.33 -33.23
C TRP A 75 9.60 8.76 -33.50
N ALA A 76 10.83 8.92 -33.99
CA ALA A 76 11.36 10.23 -34.37
C ALA A 76 10.62 10.87 -35.56
N THR A 77 9.95 10.07 -36.39
CA THR A 77 9.16 10.56 -37.52
C THR A 77 7.69 10.88 -37.17
N LEU A 78 7.26 10.61 -35.94
CA LEU A 78 5.89 10.88 -35.52
C LEU A 78 5.62 12.39 -35.54
N LYS A 79 4.66 12.80 -36.36
CA LYS A 79 4.24 14.19 -36.47
C LYS A 79 3.05 14.42 -35.53
N ASP A 80 3.12 15.47 -34.72
CA ASP A 80 1.97 15.93 -33.94
C ASP A 80 0.92 16.53 -34.88
N PHE A 81 -0.33 16.04 -34.76
CA PHE A 81 -1.50 16.53 -35.50
C PHE A 81 -2.44 17.36 -34.62
N GLY A 82 -1.97 17.77 -33.44
CA GLY A 82 -2.66 18.70 -32.57
C GLY A 82 -3.06 19.97 -33.31
N LYS A 83 -4.33 20.36 -33.18
CA LYS A 83 -4.84 21.63 -33.68
C LYS A 83 -4.72 22.68 -32.58
N VAL A 84 -4.16 23.84 -32.90
CA VAL A 84 -4.20 24.99 -31.99
C VAL A 84 -5.66 25.33 -31.72
N LEU A 85 -6.07 25.26 -30.45
CA LEU A 85 -7.41 25.65 -30.04
C LEU A 85 -7.49 27.18 -30.00
N ALA A 86 -8.51 27.73 -30.67
CA ALA A 86 -8.83 29.13 -30.50
C ALA A 86 -9.29 29.37 -29.05
N PRO A 87 -8.86 30.47 -28.40
CA PRO A 87 -9.34 30.83 -27.08
C PRO A 87 -10.87 30.81 -27.04
N GLN A 88 -11.43 29.97 -26.17
CA GLN A 88 -12.86 29.97 -25.89
C GLN A 88 -13.14 30.97 -24.77
N PRO A 89 -14.26 31.70 -24.81
CA PRO A 89 -14.65 32.56 -23.71
C PRO A 89 -14.83 31.72 -22.43
N ALA A 90 -14.49 32.32 -21.28
CA ALA A 90 -14.75 31.68 -19.99
C ALA A 90 -16.25 31.42 -19.84
N GLY A 91 -16.60 30.22 -19.34
CA GLY A 91 -18.00 29.86 -19.09
C GLY A 91 -18.65 30.72 -18.00
N ARG A 92 -19.95 30.48 -17.75
CA ARG A 92 -20.67 31.12 -16.63
C ARG A 92 -19.95 30.82 -15.32
N ALA A 93 -19.86 31.81 -14.42
CA ALA A 93 -19.24 31.66 -13.11
C ALA A 93 -19.82 30.48 -12.30
N ASN A 94 -21.12 30.19 -12.47
CA ASN A 94 -21.75 28.98 -11.99
C ASN A 94 -22.43 28.25 -13.17
N PRO A 95 -21.93 27.07 -13.60
CA PRO A 95 -22.51 26.34 -14.73
C PRO A 95 -23.91 25.79 -14.45
N PHE A 96 -24.35 25.75 -13.18
CA PHE A 96 -25.64 25.20 -12.76
C PHE A 96 -26.66 26.26 -12.30
N SER A 97 -26.36 27.56 -12.37
CA SER A 97 -27.35 28.58 -12.02
C SER A 97 -28.51 28.55 -13.02
N ALA A 98 -29.74 28.64 -12.52
CA ALA A 98 -30.94 28.68 -13.34
C ALA A 98 -30.81 29.72 -14.47
N ILE A 99 -31.29 29.37 -15.67
CA ILE A 99 -31.26 30.28 -16.82
C ILE A 99 -32.26 31.39 -16.54
N SER A 100 -31.77 32.61 -16.34
CA SER A 100 -32.63 33.80 -16.20
C SER A 100 -32.92 34.38 -17.58
N ALA A 101 -34.08 35.03 -17.76
CA ALA A 101 -34.49 35.61 -19.05
C ALA A 101 -33.49 36.63 -19.65
N ALA A 102 -32.55 37.15 -18.85
CA ALA A 102 -31.45 38.00 -19.29
C ALA A 102 -30.37 37.25 -20.12
N ASP A 103 -30.18 35.94 -19.89
CA ASP A 103 -29.22 35.11 -20.67
C ASP A 103 -29.74 34.83 -22.10
N SER A 104 -31.04 34.98 -22.36
CA SER A 104 -31.64 34.81 -23.70
C SER A 104 -31.42 35.99 -24.65
N ALA A 105 -30.88 37.12 -24.16
CA ALA A 105 -30.72 38.35 -24.95
C ALA A 105 -29.38 38.42 -25.73
N PHE A 106 -28.45 37.47 -25.53
CA PHE A 106 -27.17 37.42 -26.28
C PHE A 106 -27.29 36.63 -27.61
N SER A 107 -28.41 36.74 -28.30
CA SER A 107 -28.56 36.21 -29.66
C SER A 107 -29.09 37.31 -30.58
N GLY A 108 -28.17 37.96 -31.30
CA GLY A 108 -28.49 38.80 -32.46
C GLY A 108 -28.55 40.30 -32.23
N ALA A 109 -27.40 40.98 -32.20
CA ALA A 109 -27.33 42.40 -32.47
C ALA A 109 -26.06 42.74 -33.27
N SER A 110 -26.02 42.31 -34.53
CA SER A 110 -25.21 42.97 -35.57
C SER A 110 -25.95 44.22 -36.05
N THR A 111 -25.73 45.36 -35.39
CA THR A 111 -26.21 46.65 -35.90
C THR A 111 -25.20 47.22 -36.88
N THR A 112 -25.39 46.90 -38.16
CA THR A 112 -24.96 47.71 -39.30
C THR A 112 -25.56 49.11 -39.13
N SER A 113 -24.72 50.12 -38.87
CA SER A 113 -25.10 51.53 -38.90
C SER A 113 -24.67 52.11 -40.24
N SER A 114 -25.66 52.32 -41.12
CA SER A 114 -25.54 53.06 -42.36
C SER A 114 -25.83 54.54 -42.10
N ARG A 115 -24.87 55.41 -42.40
CA ARG A 115 -25.13 56.79 -42.85
C ARG A 115 -24.03 57.26 -43.78
#